data_AF-A0A1V4ZWQ9-F1
#
_entry.id   AF-A0A1V4ZWQ9-F1
#
_cell.length_a   1.000
_cell.length_b   1.000
_cell.length_c   1.000
_cell.angle_alpha   90.00
_cell.angle_beta   90.00
_cell.angle_gamma   90.00
#
_symmetry.space_group_name_H-M   'P 1'
#
loop_
_entity.id
_entity.type
_entity.pdbx_description
1 polymer ?
#
loop_
_entity_poly.entity_id
_entity_poly.type
_entity_poly.pdbx_seq_one_letter_code
_entity_poly.pdbx_strand_id
1 'polypeptide(L)'
;MGDPNMETALRWANELGPSPTLPSSLQDVTERSKLVYAINTSNLANSLFADFHRNLSIVEKAKCQNAIARLSRAYMSDVTDDKVLVNISLRLWSGCLSAAKTIAFQTMDGPNTPEKRELIFTQIEFNAQEDPIYRAGVEAAPTFKRLLKEGYSFEGVSKNSVVRRYP
;
A
#
# COMPACT_ATOMS: atom_id res chain seq x y z
N MET A 1 3.41 15.62 -5.54
CA MET A 1 2.52 14.80 -6.40
C MET A 1 2.74 13.35 -5.98
N GLY A 2 1.67 12.60 -5.71
CA GLY A 2 1.79 11.21 -5.27
C GLY A 2 2.17 10.29 -6.42
N ASP A 3 2.53 9.05 -6.11
CA ASP A 3 2.83 8.04 -7.12
C ASP A 3 1.54 7.63 -7.84
N PRO A 4 1.47 7.72 -9.19
CA PRO A 4 0.27 7.41 -9.96
C PRO A 4 -0.31 6.02 -9.70
N ASN A 5 0.54 5.03 -9.38
CA ASN A 5 0.07 3.68 -9.10
C ASN A 5 -0.63 3.62 -7.73
N MET A 6 -0.06 4.25 -6.70
CA MET A 6 -0.64 4.27 -5.35
C MET A 6 -1.97 5.03 -5.33
N GLU A 7 -2.03 6.15 -6.04
CA GLU A 7 -3.25 6.93 -6.23
C GLU A 7 -4.33 6.13 -6.99
N THR A 8 -3.94 5.43 -8.06
CA THR A 8 -4.86 4.58 -8.84
C THR A 8 -5.34 3.38 -8.04
N ALA A 9 -4.50 2.76 -7.22
CA ALA A 9 -4.88 1.66 -6.34
C ALA A 9 -5.90 2.12 -5.29
N LEU A 10 -5.69 3.29 -4.69
CA LEU A 10 -6.62 3.86 -3.72
C LEU A 10 -7.95 4.25 -4.39
N ARG A 11 -7.91 4.79 -5.61
CA ARG A 11 -9.12 5.03 -6.42
C ARG A 11 -9.90 3.74 -6.64
N TRP A 12 -9.24 2.67 -7.07
CA TRP A 12 -9.87 1.37 -7.25
C TRP A 12 -10.50 0.85 -5.95
N ALA A 13 -9.83 1.03 -4.80
CA ALA A 13 -10.41 0.64 -3.52
C ALA A 13 -11.67 1.46 -3.16
N ASN A 14 -11.66 2.76 -3.42
CA ASN A 14 -12.81 3.64 -3.17
C ASN A 14 -14.03 3.28 -4.04
N GLU A 15 -13.82 2.84 -5.29
CA GLU A 15 -14.90 2.34 -6.15
C GLU A 15 -15.56 1.06 -5.59
N LEU A 16 -14.84 0.29 -4.77
CA LEU A 16 -15.37 -0.90 -4.11
C LEU A 16 -16.18 -0.56 -2.85
N GLY A 17 -16.10 0.66 -2.34
CA GLY A 17 -16.84 1.15 -1.19
C GLY A 17 -15.96 1.76 -0.10
N PRO A 18 -16.54 2.04 1.09
CA PRO A 18 -15.81 2.63 2.20
C PRO A 18 -14.69 1.72 2.70
N SER A 19 -13.75 2.30 3.44
CA SER A 19 -12.66 1.52 4.07
C SER A 19 -13.26 0.56 5.10
N PRO A 20 -13.04 -0.76 4.96
CA PRO A 20 -13.52 -1.75 5.93
C PRO A 20 -12.63 -1.74 7.19
N THR A 21 -13.04 -2.49 8.21
CA THR A 21 -12.21 -2.72 9.39
C THR A 21 -11.03 -3.64 9.07
N LEU A 22 -9.88 -3.41 9.71
CA LEU A 22 -8.71 -4.29 9.55
C LEU A 22 -9.05 -5.68 10.11
N PRO A 23 -8.97 -6.76 9.30
CA PRO A 23 -9.30 -8.10 9.75
C PRO A 23 -8.33 -8.57 10.82
N SER A 24 -8.78 -9.54 11.62
CA SER A 24 -8.01 -10.09 12.74
C SER A 24 -6.73 -10.77 12.26
N SER A 25 -6.76 -11.41 11.09
CA SER A 25 -5.60 -12.05 10.48
C SER A 25 -4.46 -11.07 10.11
N LEU A 26 -4.77 -9.78 9.95
CA LEU A 26 -3.82 -8.74 9.55
C LEU A 26 -3.42 -7.81 10.70
N GLN A 27 -3.72 -8.15 11.95
CA GLN A 27 -3.24 -7.38 13.10
C GLN A 27 -1.72 -7.44 13.23
N ASP A 28 -1.10 -8.58 12.85
CA ASP A 28 0.35 -8.73 12.76
C ASP A 28 0.91 -7.92 11.58
N VAL A 29 1.87 -7.04 11.87
CA VAL A 29 2.60 -6.24 10.86
C VAL A 29 3.37 -7.11 9.86
N THR A 30 3.83 -8.29 10.29
CA THR A 30 4.52 -9.26 9.44
C THR A 30 3.56 -9.82 8.40
N GLU A 31 2.34 -10.20 8.78
CA GLU A 31 1.33 -10.71 7.84
C GLU A 31 0.89 -9.63 6.84
N ARG A 32 0.74 -8.38 7.30
CA ARG A 32 0.51 -7.23 6.42
C ARG A 32 1.62 -7.09 5.37
N SER A 33 2.88 -7.16 5.79
CA SER A 33 4.03 -7.03 4.87
C SER A 33 4.10 -8.17 3.85
N LYS A 34 3.78 -9.41 4.25
CA LYS A 34 3.75 -10.58 3.37
C LYS A 34 2.64 -10.48 2.33
N LEU A 35 1.44 -10.05 2.73
CA LEU A 35 0.34 -9.81 1.81
C LEU A 35 0.72 -8.74 0.77
N VAL A 36 1.26 -7.60 1.24
CA VAL A 36 1.72 -6.54 0.34
C VAL A 36 2.78 -7.04 -0.62
N TYR A 37 3.74 -7.85 -0.17
CA TYR A 37 4.75 -8.47 -1.03
C TYR A 37 4.12 -9.37 -2.10
N ALA A 38 3.23 -10.27 -1.71
CA ALA A 38 2.54 -11.17 -2.64
C ALA A 38 1.78 -10.38 -3.72
N ILE A 39 1.05 -9.32 -3.33
CA ILE A 39 0.35 -8.44 -4.25
C ILE A 39 1.33 -7.64 -5.13
N ASN A 40 2.42 -7.12 -4.56
CA ASN A 40 3.39 -6.32 -5.29
C ASN A 40 4.12 -7.12 -6.37
N THR A 41 4.29 -8.42 -6.18
CA THR A 41 4.82 -9.34 -7.20
C THR A 41 3.81 -9.78 -8.26
N SER A 42 2.54 -9.38 -8.11
CA SER A 42 1.52 -9.61 -9.13
C SER A 42 1.61 -8.58 -10.27
N ASN A 43 0.83 -8.79 -11.34
CA ASN A 43 0.69 -7.82 -12.43
C ASN A 43 -0.03 -6.52 -12.02
N LEU A 44 -0.32 -6.30 -10.72
CA LEU A 44 -1.04 -5.12 -10.23
C LEU A 44 -0.43 -3.82 -10.73
N ALA A 45 0.88 -3.60 -10.56
CA ALA A 45 1.53 -2.34 -10.95
C ALA A 45 1.33 -2.02 -12.45
N ASN A 46 1.39 -3.04 -13.32
CA ASN A 46 1.14 -2.88 -14.75
C ASN A 46 -0.32 -2.53 -15.03
N SER A 47 -1.27 -3.16 -14.34
CA SER A 47 -2.70 -2.83 -14.49
C SER A 47 -3.02 -1.42 -14.00
N LEU A 48 -2.45 -1.00 -12.87
CA LEU A 48 -2.63 0.35 -12.33
C LEU A 48 -2.08 1.41 -13.30
N PHE A 49 -0.88 1.17 -13.84
CA PHE A 49 -0.27 2.07 -14.83
C PHE A 49 -1.10 2.18 -16.11
N ALA A 50 -1.62 1.06 -16.62
CA ALA A 50 -2.50 1.04 -17.79
C ALA A 50 -3.81 1.80 -17.53
N ASP A 51 -4.42 1.63 -16.35
CA ASP A 51 -5.66 2.32 -15.97
C ASP A 51 -5.46 3.83 -15.80
N PHE A 52 -4.33 4.25 -15.22
CA PHE A 52 -3.96 5.66 -15.14
C PHE A 52 -3.92 6.33 -16.53
N HIS A 53 -3.44 5.61 -17.55
CA HIS A 53 -3.42 6.06 -18.94
C HIS A 53 -4.72 5.76 -19.70
N ARG A 54 -5.79 5.32 -19.01
CA ARG A 54 -7.09 4.96 -19.59
C ARG A 54 -7.03 3.86 -20.66
N ASN A 55 -6.02 3.01 -20.56
CA ASN A 55 -5.76 1.91 -21.48
C ASN A 55 -6.11 0.54 -20.89
N LEU A 56 -6.78 0.50 -19.73
CA LEU A 56 -7.24 -0.73 -19.10
C LEU A 56 -8.75 -0.91 -19.30
N SER A 57 -9.16 -2.02 -19.90
CA SER A 57 -10.57 -2.36 -20.02
C SER A 57 -11.18 -2.76 -18.68
N ILE A 58 -12.50 -2.64 -18.56
CA ILE A 58 -13.25 -3.11 -17.38
C ILE A 58 -13.00 -4.61 -17.13
N VAL A 59 -12.88 -5.41 -18.20
CA VAL A 59 -12.62 -6.85 -18.10
C VAL A 59 -11.22 -7.13 -17.54
N GLU A 60 -10.20 -6.38 -17.96
CA GLU A 60 -8.84 -6.52 -17.42
C GLU A 60 -8.73 -6.05 -15.98
N LYS A 61 -9.40 -4.94 -15.63
CA LYS A 61 -9.53 -4.49 -14.24
C LYS A 61 -10.15 -5.57 -13.36
N ALA A 62 -11.29 -6.15 -13.79
CA ALA A 62 -11.94 -7.23 -13.06
C ALA A 62 -11.05 -8.48 -12.94
N LYS A 63 -10.32 -8.86 -14.00
CA LYS A 63 -9.33 -9.96 -13.93
C LYS A 63 -8.24 -9.69 -12.90
N CYS A 64 -7.71 -8.46 -12.86
CA CYS A 64 -6.71 -8.05 -11.88
C CYS A 64 -7.28 -8.13 -10.45
N GLN A 65 -8.47 -7.58 -10.22
CA GLN A 65 -9.15 -7.63 -8.92
C GLN A 65 -9.43 -9.07 -8.47
N ASN A 66 -9.90 -9.95 -9.36
CA ASN A 66 -10.09 -11.37 -9.04
C ASN A 66 -8.77 -12.08 -8.68
N ALA A 67 -7.66 -11.73 -9.36
CA ALA A 67 -6.35 -12.27 -9.02
C ALA A 67 -5.88 -11.80 -7.63
N ILE A 68 -6.12 -10.52 -7.29
CA ILE A 68 -5.86 -9.97 -5.95
C ILE A 68 -6.69 -10.72 -4.90
N ALA A 69 -8.00 -10.88 -5.11
CA ALA A 69 -8.88 -11.60 -4.18
C ALA A 69 -8.35 -13.02 -3.90
N ARG A 70 -8.03 -13.76 -4.96
CA ARG A 70 -7.50 -15.12 -4.87
C ARG A 70 -6.19 -15.19 -4.09
N LEU A 71 -5.24 -14.29 -4.36
CA LEU A 71 -3.97 -14.21 -3.62
C LEU A 71 -4.20 -13.84 -2.15
N SER A 72 -5.06 -12.87 -1.90
CA SER A 72 -5.28 -12.28 -0.58
C SER A 72 -5.97 -13.24 0.38
N ARG A 73 -6.74 -14.20 -0.13
CA ARG A 73 -7.45 -15.21 0.69
C ARG A 73 -6.50 -16.06 1.55
N ALA A 74 -5.26 -16.25 1.13
CA ALA A 74 -4.25 -16.98 1.93
C ALA A 74 -3.82 -16.21 3.20
N TYR A 75 -4.08 -14.90 3.27
CA TYR A 75 -3.67 -14.01 4.36
C TYR A 75 -4.86 -13.49 5.18
N MET A 76 -6.08 -13.64 4.67
CA MET A 76 -7.33 -13.12 5.25
C MET A 76 -8.40 -14.22 5.28
N SER A 77 -8.15 -15.28 6.05
CA SER A 77 -9.09 -16.40 6.18
C SER A 77 -10.42 -16.03 6.86
N ASP A 78 -10.43 -14.92 7.60
CA ASP A 78 -11.60 -14.36 8.30
C ASP A 78 -12.43 -13.40 7.43
N VAL A 79 -12.06 -13.18 6.16
CA VAL A 79 -12.80 -12.36 5.20
C VAL A 79 -13.29 -13.23 4.03
N THR A 80 -14.60 -13.38 3.90
CA THR A 80 -15.21 -14.25 2.88
C THR A 80 -15.60 -13.53 1.59
N ASP A 81 -15.81 -12.21 1.63
CA ASP A 81 -16.22 -11.40 0.49
C ASP A 81 -15.00 -10.93 -0.32
N ASP A 82 -14.94 -11.35 -1.59
CA ASP A 82 -13.86 -11.00 -2.52
C ASP A 82 -13.75 -9.50 -2.75
N LYS A 83 -14.86 -8.77 -2.76
CA LYS A 83 -14.86 -7.32 -2.90
C LYS A 83 -14.17 -6.67 -1.71
N VAL A 84 -14.40 -7.19 -0.50
CA VAL A 84 -13.76 -6.71 0.73
C VAL A 84 -12.28 -7.09 0.76
N LEU A 85 -11.91 -8.31 0.34
CA LEU A 85 -10.51 -8.72 0.20
C LEU A 85 -9.74 -7.76 -0.71
N VAL A 86 -10.27 -7.44 -1.89
CA VAL A 86 -9.61 -6.53 -2.84
C VAL A 86 -9.52 -5.12 -2.28
N ASN A 87 -10.59 -4.62 -1.64
CA ASN A 87 -10.61 -3.29 -1.03
C ASN A 87 -9.52 -3.14 0.04
N ILE A 88 -9.43 -4.11 0.98
CA ILE A 88 -8.38 -4.13 2.01
C ILE A 88 -6.99 -4.18 1.37
N SER A 89 -6.79 -5.11 0.44
CA SER A 89 -5.50 -5.35 -0.21
C SER A 89 -4.97 -4.13 -0.95
N LEU A 90 -5.84 -3.41 -1.68
CA LEU A 90 -5.45 -2.20 -2.42
C LEU A 90 -5.10 -1.03 -1.50
N ARG A 91 -5.88 -0.80 -0.42
CA ARG A 91 -5.59 0.26 0.57
C ARG A 91 -4.28 -0.02 1.32
N LEU A 92 -4.11 -1.27 1.76
CA LEU A 92 -2.92 -1.72 2.47
C LEU A 92 -1.67 -1.62 1.59
N TRP A 93 -1.76 -2.08 0.34
CA TRP A 93 -0.69 -1.97 -0.66
C TRP A 93 -0.35 -0.50 -0.93
N SER A 94 -1.34 0.36 -1.14
CA SER A 94 -1.14 1.79 -1.41
C SER A 94 -0.41 2.48 -0.25
N GLY A 95 -0.88 2.31 0.99
CA GLY A 95 -0.24 2.88 2.17
C GLY A 95 1.18 2.38 2.39
N CYS A 96 1.39 1.07 2.27
CA CYS A 96 2.70 0.46 2.45
C CYS A 96 3.71 0.93 1.40
N LEU A 97 3.33 0.93 0.11
CA LEU A 97 4.23 1.31 -0.97
C LEU A 97 4.49 2.81 -1.00
N SER A 98 3.50 3.65 -0.68
CA SER A 98 3.72 5.10 -0.50
C SER A 98 4.80 5.34 0.55
N ALA A 99 4.65 4.80 1.75
CA ALA A 99 5.60 5.01 2.84
C ALA A 99 6.95 4.34 2.57
N ALA A 100 6.96 3.11 2.06
CA ALA A 100 8.19 2.37 1.76
C ALA A 100 9.03 3.10 0.71
N LYS A 101 8.42 3.64 -0.36
CA LYS A 101 9.14 4.45 -1.35
C LYS A 101 9.71 5.72 -0.74
N THR A 102 8.98 6.38 0.16
CA THR A 102 9.44 7.62 0.79
C THR A 102 10.59 7.39 1.78
N ILE A 103 10.55 6.34 2.61
CA ILE A 103 11.63 6.06 3.57
C ILE A 103 12.87 5.41 2.95
N ALA A 104 12.80 4.94 1.69
CA ALA A 104 13.96 4.40 0.99
C ALA A 104 15.09 5.45 0.90
N PHE A 105 16.35 5.02 0.90
CA PHE A 105 17.48 5.95 0.73
C PHE A 105 17.47 6.65 -0.63
N GLN A 106 17.07 5.94 -1.68
CA GLN A 106 17.01 6.42 -3.05
C GLN A 106 15.80 5.82 -3.78
N THR A 107 15.31 6.56 -4.77
CA THR A 107 14.36 6.09 -5.78
C THR A 107 15.03 6.11 -7.15
N MET A 108 14.31 5.72 -8.20
CA MET A 108 14.75 5.89 -9.58
C MET A 108 14.99 7.37 -9.95
N ASP A 109 14.38 8.31 -9.21
CA ASP A 109 14.49 9.76 -9.40
C ASP A 109 15.63 10.39 -8.57
N GLY A 110 16.46 9.55 -7.92
CA GLY A 110 17.61 9.95 -7.11
C GLY A 110 17.37 9.85 -5.60
N PRO A 111 18.21 10.51 -4.78
CA PRO A 111 18.12 10.41 -3.33
C PRO A 111 16.80 10.96 -2.77
N ASN A 112 16.25 10.25 -1.79
CA ASN A 112 15.23 10.79 -0.90
C ASN A 112 15.93 11.54 0.22
N THR A 113 15.94 12.87 0.13
CA THR A 113 16.49 13.71 1.20
C THR A 113 15.50 13.82 2.36
N PRO A 114 15.95 14.23 3.56
CA PRO A 114 15.06 14.50 4.69
C PRO A 114 13.91 15.46 4.35
N GLU A 115 14.18 16.53 3.60
CA GLU A 115 13.19 17.56 3.22
C GLU A 115 12.13 16.97 2.28
N LYS A 116 12.54 16.12 1.33
CA LYS A 116 11.61 15.39 0.46
C LYS A 116 10.72 14.45 1.28
N ARG A 117 11.30 13.74 2.26
CA ARG A 117 10.54 12.84 3.14
C ARG A 117 9.50 13.61 3.95
N GLU A 118 9.89 14.73 4.55
CA GLU A 118 8.98 15.59 5.33
C GLU A 118 7.79 16.07 4.50
N LEU A 119 8.06 16.59 3.29
CA LEU A 119 7.03 17.07 2.39
C LEU A 119 6.05 15.96 1.98
N ILE A 120 6.55 14.79 1.60
CA ILE A 120 5.71 13.68 1.14
C ILE A 120 4.93 13.06 2.31
N PHE A 121 5.54 12.94 3.50
CA PHE A 121 4.86 12.39 4.66
C PHE A 121 3.68 13.22 5.12
N THR A 122 3.66 14.54 4.87
CA THR A 122 2.48 15.37 5.15
C THR A 122 1.22 14.80 4.47
N GLN A 123 1.33 14.38 3.20
CA GLN A 123 0.21 13.77 2.48
C GLN A 123 -0.08 12.33 2.94
N ILE A 124 0.96 11.53 3.22
CA ILE A 124 0.80 10.15 3.69
C ILE A 124 0.07 10.14 5.03
N GLU A 125 0.42 11.03 5.95
CA GLU A 125 -0.22 11.15 7.27
C GLU A 125 -1.68 11.62 7.13
N PHE A 126 -1.97 12.57 6.24
CA PHE A 126 -3.35 12.97 5.96
C PHE A 126 -4.19 11.77 5.48
N ASN A 127 -3.69 11.00 4.51
CA ASN A 127 -4.40 9.81 4.03
C ASN A 127 -4.55 8.73 5.12
N ALA A 128 -3.54 8.57 5.98
CA ALA A 128 -3.56 7.62 7.09
C ALA A 128 -4.52 8.03 8.22
N GLN A 129 -4.85 9.32 8.36
CA GLN A 129 -5.88 9.76 9.30
C GLN A 129 -7.28 9.38 8.82
N GLU A 130 -7.53 9.48 7.52
CA GLU A 130 -8.84 9.22 6.91
C GLU A 130 -9.12 7.74 6.63
N ASP A 131 -8.07 6.93 6.41
CA ASP A 131 -8.20 5.53 6.04
C ASP A 131 -7.38 4.60 6.95
N PRO A 132 -8.04 3.82 7.85
CA PRO A 132 -7.36 2.96 8.80
C PRO A 132 -6.62 1.79 8.15
N ILE A 133 -7.05 1.30 6.98
CA ILE A 133 -6.35 0.24 6.26
C ILE A 133 -5.12 0.80 5.55
N TYR A 134 -5.24 1.98 4.93
CA TYR A 134 -4.10 2.69 4.37
C TYR A 134 -3.05 2.96 5.47
N ARG A 135 -3.49 3.45 6.64
CA ARG A 135 -2.64 3.62 7.83
C ARG A 135 -1.94 2.33 8.24
N ALA A 136 -2.69 1.22 8.31
CA ALA A 136 -2.11 -0.08 8.62
C ALA A 136 -1.04 -0.51 7.58
N GLY A 137 -1.19 -0.07 6.32
CA GLY A 137 -0.19 -0.22 5.27
C GLY A 137 1.06 0.62 5.55
N VAL A 138 0.89 1.90 5.88
CA VAL A 138 2.01 2.81 6.23
C VAL A 138 2.84 2.22 7.38
N GLU A 139 2.17 1.73 8.43
CA GLU A 139 2.82 1.05 9.56
C GLU A 139 3.65 -0.18 9.16
N ALA A 140 3.27 -0.87 8.07
CA ALA A 140 3.94 -2.08 7.60
C ALA A 140 5.17 -1.81 6.73
N ALA A 141 5.38 -0.57 6.29
CA ALA A 141 6.44 -0.22 5.34
C ALA A 141 7.87 -0.57 5.80
N PRO A 142 8.30 -0.34 7.05
CA PRO A 142 9.63 -0.75 7.50
C PRO A 142 9.81 -2.27 7.50
N THR A 143 8.78 -3.02 7.95
CA THR A 143 8.79 -4.49 7.90
C THR A 143 8.86 -5.00 6.47
N PHE A 144 8.14 -4.35 5.54
CA PHE A 144 8.23 -4.65 4.11
C PHE A 144 9.63 -4.39 3.54
N LYS A 145 10.29 -3.28 3.89
CA LYS A 145 11.69 -3.02 3.51
C LYS A 145 12.65 -4.07 4.05
N ARG A 146 12.48 -4.49 5.30
CA ARG A 146 13.26 -5.61 5.88
C ARG A 146 13.05 -6.92 5.14
N LEU A 147 11.80 -7.24 4.77
CA LEU A 147 11.48 -8.42 3.98
C LEU A 147 12.22 -8.42 2.63
N LEU A 148 12.35 -7.24 2.00
CA LEU A 148 13.13 -7.05 0.77
C LEU A 148 14.65 -6.96 1.00
N LYS A 149 15.12 -6.95 2.25
CA LYS A 149 16.53 -6.69 2.63
C LYS A 149 17.04 -5.34 2.13
N GLU A 150 16.17 -4.34 2.10
CA GLU A 150 16.47 -2.97 1.69
C GLU A 150 16.64 -2.04 2.90
N GLY A 151 17.63 -1.15 2.83
CA GLY A 151 17.82 -0.10 3.83
C GLY A 151 16.85 1.06 3.68
N TYR A 152 16.59 1.76 4.78
CA TYR A 152 15.71 2.94 4.84
C TYR A 152 16.18 3.95 5.90
N SER A 153 15.68 5.18 5.80
CA SER A 153 15.89 6.24 6.77
C SER A 153 14.56 6.90 7.14
N PHE A 154 14.42 7.25 8.41
CA PHE A 154 13.33 8.06 8.91
C PHE A 154 13.72 9.54 9.10
N GLU A 155 14.93 9.96 8.74
CA GLU A 155 15.34 11.36 8.84
C GLU A 155 14.39 12.25 8.02
N GLY A 156 13.86 13.32 8.61
CA GLY A 156 12.81 14.15 7.99
C GLY A 156 11.38 13.61 8.15
N VAL A 157 11.19 12.41 8.72
CA VAL A 157 9.87 11.90 9.10
C VAL A 157 9.57 12.27 10.55
N SER A 158 8.39 12.84 10.83
CA SER A 158 7.95 13.17 12.19
C SER A 158 8.13 12.00 13.16
N LYS A 159 8.55 12.28 14.41
CA LYS A 159 8.71 11.24 15.46
C LYS A 159 7.40 10.55 15.82
N ASN A 160 6.27 11.23 15.60
CA ASN A 160 4.92 10.72 15.88
C ASN A 160 4.27 10.04 14.66
N SER A 161 4.99 9.95 13.53
CA SER A 161 4.49 9.31 12.30
C SER A 161 4.19 7.83 12.53
N VAL A 162 3.09 7.35 11.94
CA VAL A 162 2.67 5.95 12.07
C VAL A 162 3.65 4.97 11.42
N VAL A 163 4.47 5.42 10.45
CA VAL A 163 5.52 4.57 9.84
C VAL A 163 6.58 4.14 10.86
N ARG A 164 6.75 4.90 11.96
CA ARG A 164 7.74 4.62 13.00
C ARG A 164 7.24 3.64 14.06
N ARG A 165 6.01 3.14 13.94
CA ARG A 165 5.40 2.27 14.96
C ARG A 165 6.09 0.91 15.07
N TYR A 166 6.59 0.38 13.95
CA TYR A 166 7.29 -0.91 13.87
C TYR A 166 8.63 -0.75 13.13
N PRO A 167 9.56 0.04 13.71
CA PRO A 167 10.75 0.52 13.03
C PRO A 167 11.72 -0.59 12.69
#